data_AF-A0A8B6XZ95-F1
#
_entry.id   AF-A0A8B6XZ95-F1
#
_cell.length_a   1.000
_cell.length_b   1.000
_cell.length_c   1.000
_cell.angle_alpha   90.00
_cell.angle_beta   90.00
_cell.angle_gamma   90.00
#
_symmetry.space_group_name_H-M   'P 1'
#
loop_
_entity.id
_entity.type
_entity.pdbx_description
1 polymer ?
#
loop_
_entity_poly.entity_id
_entity_poly.type
_entity_poly.pdbx_seq_one_letter_code
_entity_poly.pdbx_strand_id
1 'polypeptide(L)'
;MMAGASQILNFVSKELQCKSEDLSAALSSFEKLLSWLIIYRNTKFEHILVKAKALAENLEIYPEFRNNRLRKRKKHFNYEGNDEPIIDPLNTFNISFFMLVLDKAKQLLEDRFEQLKNYDNLFGYLGRFQNIKKEELKKHALDLEIALTDSKIIQMDISNDTVKPEADLEGNMLLEEMEALKSILSSEFYLVFYVLSFC
;
A
#
# COMPACT_ATOMS: atom_id res chain seq x y z
N MET A 1 11.50 17.72 -14.38
CA MET A 1 10.69 16.58 -13.89
C MET A 1 10.22 16.82 -12.47
N MET A 2 8.93 16.56 -12.17
CA MET A 2 8.42 15.76 -11.03
C MET A 2 9.11 15.82 -9.65
N ALA A 3 9.80 16.90 -9.23
CA ALA A 3 10.57 16.90 -7.98
C ALA A 3 9.74 16.46 -6.77
N GLY A 4 8.56 17.05 -6.52
CA GLY A 4 7.73 16.69 -5.37
C GLY A 4 7.12 15.28 -5.42
N ALA A 5 6.75 14.80 -6.62
CA ALA A 5 6.16 13.46 -6.80
C ALA A 5 7.20 12.35 -6.62
N SER A 6 8.37 12.54 -7.24
CA SER A 6 9.49 11.61 -7.12
C SER A 6 10.08 11.64 -5.70
N GLN A 7 10.07 12.78 -5.01
CA GLN A 7 10.60 12.90 -3.66
C GLN A 7 9.80 12.10 -2.63
N ILE A 8 8.47 12.22 -2.62
CA ILE A 8 7.64 11.50 -1.63
C ILE A 8 7.69 9.99 -1.88
N LEU A 9 7.58 9.56 -3.15
CA LEU A 9 7.71 8.14 -3.49
C LEU A 9 9.09 7.57 -3.09
N ASN A 10 10.16 8.31 -3.36
CA ASN A 10 11.52 7.90 -3.02
C ASN A 10 11.76 7.92 -1.51
N PHE A 11 11.19 8.89 -0.79
CA PHE A 11 11.24 8.95 0.66
C PHE A 11 10.60 7.70 1.27
N VAL A 12 9.34 7.42 0.94
CA VAL A 12 8.63 6.23 1.44
C VAL A 12 9.32 4.94 1.00
N SER A 13 9.87 4.88 -0.22
CA SER A 13 10.63 3.72 -0.67
C SER A 13 11.90 3.49 0.13
N LYS A 14 12.60 4.55 0.54
CA LYS A 14 13.82 4.43 1.35
C LYS A 14 13.51 4.06 2.78
N GLU A 15 12.48 4.70 3.34
CA GLU A 15 11.93 4.43 4.67
C GLU A 15 11.57 2.93 4.80
N LEU A 16 10.84 2.38 3.83
CA LEU A 16 10.52 0.94 3.80
C LEU A 16 11.72 -0.01 3.59
N GLN A 17 12.84 0.50 3.06
CA GLN A 17 14.06 -0.28 2.89
C GLN A 17 14.97 -0.21 4.12
N CYS A 18 14.69 0.68 5.07
CA CYS A 18 15.41 0.76 6.32
C CYS A 18 15.12 -0.49 7.18
N LYS A 19 16.19 -1.19 7.59
CA LYS A 19 16.09 -2.43 8.38
C LYS A 19 15.60 -2.21 9.82
N SER A 20 15.66 -0.98 10.32
CA SER A 20 15.39 -0.64 11.72
C SER A 20 14.01 -0.04 11.97
N GLU A 21 13.19 0.12 10.93
CA GLU A 21 11.95 0.89 11.08
C GLU A 21 10.83 0.08 11.73
N ASP A 22 10.10 0.76 12.63
CA ASP A 22 8.88 0.27 13.21
C ASP A 22 7.82 0.16 12.11
N LEU A 23 7.15 -0.99 12.05
CA LEU A 23 6.03 -1.25 11.15
C LEU A 23 4.95 -0.16 11.24
N SER A 24 4.78 0.43 12.43
CA SER A 24 3.89 1.59 12.64
C SER A 24 4.32 2.85 11.86
N ALA A 25 5.62 3.13 11.79
CA ALA A 25 6.16 4.26 11.04
C ALA A 25 5.95 4.06 9.53
N ALA A 26 6.24 2.85 9.04
CA ALA A 26 5.96 2.46 7.65
C ALA A 26 4.48 2.68 7.28
N LEU A 27 3.55 2.28 8.17
CA LEU A 27 2.12 2.48 7.96
C LEU A 27 1.76 3.97 7.85
N SER A 28 2.29 4.82 8.74
CA SER A 28 2.06 6.28 8.68
C SER A 28 2.53 6.88 7.35
N SER A 29 3.65 6.40 6.81
CA SER A 29 4.21 6.92 5.58
C SER A 29 3.46 6.45 4.33
N PHE A 30 2.86 5.25 4.37
CA PHE A 30 1.88 4.84 3.36
C PHE A 30 0.62 5.72 3.36
N GLU A 31 0.08 6.08 4.52
CA GLU A 31 -1.08 6.97 4.61
C GLU A 31 -0.79 8.36 4.00
N LYS A 32 0.40 8.90 4.25
CA LYS A 32 0.88 10.14 3.63
C LYS A 32 0.98 10.01 2.11
N LEU A 33 1.50 8.89 1.60
CA LEU A 33 1.61 8.62 0.17
C LEU A 33 0.24 8.53 -0.51
N LEU A 34 -0.71 7.81 0.10
CA LEU A 34 -2.09 7.70 -0.40
C LEU A 34 -2.78 9.07 -0.45
N SER A 35 -2.67 9.84 0.64
CA SER A 35 -3.21 11.20 0.72
C SER A 35 -2.61 12.10 -0.36
N TRP A 36 -1.29 11.99 -0.57
CA TRP A 36 -0.60 12.72 -1.61
C TRP A 36 -1.09 12.34 -3.02
N LEU A 37 -1.27 11.05 -3.32
CA LEU A 37 -1.79 10.57 -4.62
C LEU A 37 -3.18 11.13 -4.92
N ILE A 38 -4.06 11.17 -3.93
CA ILE A 38 -5.42 11.72 -4.06
C ILE A 38 -5.37 13.21 -4.41
N ILE A 39 -4.55 13.98 -3.68
CA ILE A 39 -4.38 15.42 -3.95
C ILE A 39 -3.74 15.63 -5.32
N TYR A 40 -2.75 14.82 -5.67
CA TYR A 40 -2.03 14.90 -6.94
C TYR A 40 -2.97 14.68 -8.13
N ARG A 41 -3.80 13.63 -8.06
CA ARG A 41 -4.81 13.30 -9.06
C ARG A 41 -5.78 14.44 -9.31
N ASN A 42 -6.26 15.09 -8.25
CA ASN A 42 -7.33 16.08 -8.36
C ASN A 42 -6.82 17.49 -8.73
N THR A 43 -5.56 17.82 -8.44
CA THR A 43 -5.08 19.21 -8.51
C THR A 43 -3.90 19.46 -9.45
N LYS A 44 -3.15 18.42 -9.84
CA LYS A 44 -1.84 18.65 -10.50
C LYS A 44 -1.86 18.53 -12.01
N PHE A 45 -2.96 18.10 -12.63
CA PHE A 45 -3.02 17.92 -14.07
C PHE A 45 -2.67 19.21 -14.85
N GLU A 46 -3.31 20.33 -14.54
CA GLU A 46 -3.08 21.62 -15.20
C GLU A 46 -1.62 22.09 -15.04
N HIS A 47 -1.08 21.97 -13.84
CA HIS A 47 0.31 22.35 -13.57
C HIS A 47 1.32 21.46 -14.29
N ILE A 48 1.05 20.15 -14.40
CA ILE A 48 1.87 19.22 -15.19
C ILE A 48 1.80 19.58 -16.67
N LEU A 49 0.62 19.94 -17.17
CA LEU A 49 0.42 20.36 -18.54
C LEU A 49 1.23 21.61 -18.87
N VAL A 50 1.20 22.64 -18.01
CA VAL A 50 2.04 23.84 -18.18
C VAL A 50 3.53 23.48 -18.24
N LYS A 51 3.98 22.59 -17.34
CA LYS A 51 5.39 22.14 -17.33
C LYS A 51 5.76 21.32 -18.56
N ALA A 52 4.86 20.47 -19.04
CA ALA A 52 5.07 19.66 -20.22
C ALA A 52 5.17 20.52 -21.49
N LYS A 53 4.32 21.55 -21.60
CA LYS A 53 4.39 22.54 -22.68
C LYS A 53 5.72 23.29 -22.68
N ALA A 54 6.12 23.84 -21.52
CA ALA A 54 7.42 24.52 -21.39
C ALA A 54 8.60 23.60 -21.72
N LEU A 55 8.53 22.31 -21.35
CA LEU A 55 9.56 21.34 -21.70
C LEU A 55 9.61 21.07 -23.21
N ALA A 56 8.46 20.93 -23.87
CA ALA A 56 8.39 20.73 -25.31
C ALA A 56 8.93 21.95 -26.08
N GLU A 57 8.59 23.16 -25.64
CA GLU A 57 9.15 24.41 -26.19
C GLU A 57 10.68 24.47 -26.06
N ASN A 58 11.22 24.11 -24.90
CA ASN A 58 12.67 24.03 -24.68
C ASN A 58 13.36 22.99 -25.57
N LEU A 59 12.63 21.97 -26.03
CA LEU A 59 13.12 20.93 -26.93
C LEU A 59 12.83 21.26 -28.40
N GLU A 60 12.33 22.47 -28.70
CA GLU A 60 11.91 22.90 -30.04
C GLU A 60 10.82 21.99 -30.65
N ILE A 61 10.02 21.35 -29.79
CA ILE A 61 8.89 20.51 -30.16
C ILE A 61 7.61 21.32 -30.01
N TYR A 62 6.77 21.32 -31.06
CA TYR A 62 5.47 21.98 -31.00
C TYR A 62 4.53 21.30 -29.98
N PRO A 63 4.06 22.01 -28.93
CA PRO A 63 3.38 21.40 -27.79
C PRO A 63 1.87 21.22 -28.02
N GLU A 64 1.51 20.34 -28.96
CA GLU A 64 0.11 20.04 -29.30
C GLU A 64 -0.22 18.55 -29.17
N PHE A 65 -1.41 18.26 -28.61
CA PHE A 65 -1.95 16.91 -28.63
C PHE A 65 -2.48 16.59 -30.02
N ARG A 66 -1.90 15.57 -30.66
CA ARG A 66 -2.37 15.13 -31.98
C ARG A 66 -3.77 14.54 -31.87
N ASN A 67 -4.68 15.05 -32.71
CA ASN A 67 -5.98 14.42 -32.91
C ASN A 67 -5.79 13.04 -33.55
N ASN A 68 -6.45 12.02 -33.00
CA ASN A 68 -6.55 10.73 -33.68
C ASN A 68 -7.34 10.92 -34.99
N ARG A 69 -6.87 10.28 -36.06
CA ARG A 69 -7.59 10.29 -37.33
C ARG A 69 -8.94 9.58 -37.15
N LEU A 70 -10.02 10.34 -37.21
CA LEU A 70 -11.38 9.80 -37.23
C LEU A 70 -11.62 8.99 -38.52
N ARG A 71 -12.30 7.85 -38.40
CA ARG A 71 -12.56 6.95 -39.53
C ARG A 71 -13.83 7.40 -40.23
N LYS A 72 -13.67 8.25 -41.25
CA LYS A 72 -14.80 8.67 -42.11
C LYS A 72 -15.59 7.46 -42.63
N ARG A 73 -16.86 7.37 -42.25
CA ARG A 73 -17.85 6.46 -42.84
C ARG A 73 -18.61 7.18 -43.96
N LYS A 74 -19.04 6.42 -44.96
CA LYS A 74 -19.82 6.98 -46.08
C LYS A 74 -21.21 7.33 -45.56
N LYS A 75 -21.63 8.58 -45.75
CA LYS A 75 -23.02 9.02 -45.51
C LYS A 75 -23.87 8.61 -46.71
N HIS A 76 -25.06 8.08 -46.45
CA HIS A 76 -26.01 7.73 -47.52
C HIS A 76 -26.95 8.91 -47.82
N PHE A 77 -27.20 9.77 -46.83
CA PHE A 77 -28.07 10.92 -46.96
C PHE A 77 -27.45 12.19 -46.37
N ASN A 78 -27.74 13.34 -46.98
CA ASN A 78 -27.13 14.62 -46.59
C ASN A 78 -27.68 15.20 -45.28
N TYR A 79 -28.78 14.66 -44.75
CA TYR A 79 -29.34 15.05 -43.45
C TYR A 79 -28.74 14.24 -42.27
N GLU A 80 -27.88 13.26 -42.54
CA GLU A 80 -27.20 12.49 -41.49
C GLU A 80 -26.13 13.37 -40.80
N GLY A 81 -26.27 13.51 -39.47
CA GLY A 81 -25.26 14.13 -38.61
C GLY A 81 -23.92 13.40 -38.67
N ASN A 82 -22.88 13.95 -38.04
CA ASN A 82 -21.67 13.16 -37.81
C ASN A 82 -21.93 12.23 -36.62
N ASP A 83 -21.88 10.92 -36.86
CA ASP A 83 -22.00 9.91 -35.79
C ASP A 83 -20.74 9.85 -34.90
N GLU A 84 -19.62 10.38 -35.38
CA GLU A 84 -18.35 10.35 -34.65
C GLU A 84 -18.33 11.42 -33.54
N PRO A 85 -18.02 11.05 -32.29
CA PRO A 85 -17.94 12.01 -31.20
C PRO A 85 -16.80 13.00 -31.46
N ILE A 86 -17.00 14.26 -31.07
CA ILE A 86 -15.92 15.25 -30.99
C ILE A 86 -15.03 14.82 -29.81
N ILE A 87 -13.86 14.28 -30.13
CA ILE A 87 -12.89 13.83 -29.13
C ILE A 87 -11.94 15.00 -28.86
N ASP A 88 -11.99 15.57 -27.66
CA ASP A 88 -10.93 16.46 -27.18
C ASP A 88 -9.71 15.61 -26.80
N PRO A 89 -8.57 15.69 -27.53
CA PRO A 89 -7.38 14.90 -27.24
C PRO A 89 -6.83 15.14 -25.85
N LEU A 90 -6.96 16.38 -25.35
CA LEU A 90 -6.45 16.76 -24.04
C LEU A 90 -7.28 16.08 -22.94
N ASN A 91 -8.60 16.22 -23.00
CA ASN A 91 -9.47 15.55 -22.04
C ASN A 91 -9.37 14.02 -22.13
N THR A 92 -9.20 13.50 -23.35
CA THR A 92 -8.96 12.06 -23.56
C THR A 92 -7.69 11.62 -22.85
N PHE A 93 -6.57 12.34 -23.00
CA PHE A 93 -5.33 12.04 -22.29
C PHE A 93 -5.49 12.15 -20.77
N ASN A 94 -6.21 13.17 -20.29
CA ASN A 94 -6.47 13.34 -18.86
C ASN A 94 -7.17 12.10 -18.28
N ILE A 95 -8.29 11.69 -18.89
CA ILE A 95 -9.12 10.60 -18.37
C ILE A 95 -8.46 9.23 -18.62
N SER A 96 -8.09 8.94 -19.86
CA SER A 96 -7.65 7.60 -20.29
C SER A 96 -6.23 7.24 -19.88
N PHE A 97 -5.40 8.24 -19.54
CA PHE A 97 -4.02 8.01 -19.13
C PHE A 97 -3.74 8.59 -17.74
N PHE A 98 -3.85 9.91 -17.57
CA PHE A 98 -3.40 10.54 -16.32
C PHE A 98 -4.19 10.06 -15.10
N MET A 99 -5.52 10.13 -15.15
CA MET A 99 -6.37 9.63 -14.06
C MET A 99 -6.24 8.12 -13.90
N LEU A 100 -6.27 7.37 -15.01
CA LEU A 100 -6.18 5.90 -14.99
C LEU A 100 -4.91 5.40 -14.29
N VAL A 101 -3.75 5.97 -14.61
CA VAL A 101 -2.46 5.58 -14.02
C VAL A 101 -2.46 5.86 -12.52
N LEU A 102 -2.97 7.01 -12.08
CA LEU A 102 -3.02 7.37 -10.67
C LEU A 102 -4.04 6.54 -9.89
N ASP A 103 -5.20 6.25 -10.49
CA ASP A 103 -6.21 5.36 -9.91
C ASP A 103 -5.65 3.94 -9.76
N LYS A 104 -4.90 3.47 -10.77
CA LYS A 104 -4.27 2.15 -10.67
C LYS A 104 -3.16 2.12 -9.62
N ALA A 105 -2.34 3.16 -9.54
CA ALA A 105 -1.31 3.28 -8.51
C ALA A 105 -1.92 3.30 -7.10
N LYS A 106 -3.01 4.06 -6.91
CA LYS A 106 -3.77 4.09 -5.66
C LYS A 106 -4.28 2.69 -5.29
N GLN A 107 -4.97 2.01 -6.21
CA GLN A 107 -5.49 0.66 -5.95
C GLN A 107 -4.38 -0.31 -5.51
N LEU A 108 -3.26 -0.34 -6.25
CA LEU A 108 -2.14 -1.22 -5.94
C LEU A 108 -1.50 -0.92 -4.58
N LEU A 109 -1.50 0.35 -4.16
CA LEU A 109 -0.98 0.77 -2.86
C LEU A 109 -1.97 0.44 -1.73
N GLU A 110 -3.27 0.65 -1.94
CA GLU A 110 -4.30 0.30 -0.96
C GLU A 110 -4.30 -1.20 -0.66
N ASP A 111 -4.25 -2.06 -1.69
CA ASP A 111 -4.21 -3.51 -1.52
C ASP A 111 -3.00 -3.96 -0.68
N ARG A 112 -1.81 -3.39 -0.95
CA ARG A 112 -0.58 -3.69 -0.21
C ARG A 112 -0.61 -3.14 1.21
N PHE A 113 -1.18 -1.96 1.39
CA PHE A 113 -1.30 -1.32 2.70
C PHE A 113 -2.25 -2.08 3.61
N GLU A 114 -3.38 -2.57 3.07
CA GLU A 114 -4.31 -3.40 3.81
C GLU A 114 -3.65 -4.71 4.27
N GLN A 115 -2.89 -5.36 3.39
CA GLN A 115 -2.09 -6.53 3.77
C GLN A 115 -1.12 -6.20 4.90
N LEU A 116 -0.36 -5.10 4.78
CA LEU A 116 0.60 -4.69 5.80
C LEU A 116 -0.06 -4.40 7.15
N LYS A 117 -1.23 -3.76 7.13
CA LYS A 117 -2.03 -3.49 8.33
C LYS A 117 -2.50 -4.79 8.98
N ASN A 118 -2.93 -5.76 8.19
CA ASN A 118 -3.30 -7.08 8.70
C ASN A 118 -2.09 -7.79 9.34
N TYR A 119 -0.91 -7.67 8.74
CA TYR A 119 0.34 -8.17 9.33
C TYR A 119 0.70 -7.47 10.64
N ASP A 120 0.60 -6.13 10.73
CA ASP A 120 0.87 -5.40 11.98
C ASP A 120 -0.14 -5.76 13.08
N ASN A 121 -1.42 -5.91 12.72
CA ASN A 121 -2.45 -6.33 13.67
C ASN A 121 -2.18 -7.74 14.24
N LEU A 122 -1.67 -8.65 13.40
CA LEU A 122 -1.46 -10.04 13.76
C LEU A 122 -0.10 -10.28 14.45
N PHE A 123 0.97 -9.66 13.97
CA PHE A 123 2.35 -9.90 14.42
C PHE A 123 3.00 -8.70 15.11
N GLY A 124 2.48 -7.48 14.92
CA GLY A 124 3.13 -6.25 15.40
C GLY A 124 3.28 -6.17 16.92
N TYR A 125 2.42 -6.88 17.67
CA TYR A 125 2.55 -6.99 19.11
C TYR A 125 3.84 -7.70 19.55
N LEU A 126 4.41 -8.60 18.74
CA LEU A 126 5.66 -9.32 19.04
C LEU A 126 6.86 -8.38 19.17
N GLY A 127 6.84 -7.23 18.50
CA GLY A 127 7.88 -6.20 18.64
C GLY A 127 7.70 -5.27 19.84
N ARG A 128 6.47 -5.19 20.38
CA ARG A 128 6.07 -4.20 21.41
C ARG A 128 5.53 -4.83 22.70
N PHE A 129 5.57 -6.15 22.83
CA PHE A 129 4.92 -6.92 23.89
C PHE A 129 5.32 -6.51 25.30
N GLN A 130 6.54 -5.98 25.47
CA GLN A 130 7.06 -5.53 26.76
C GLN A 130 6.14 -4.49 27.43
N ASN A 131 5.52 -3.62 26.63
CA ASN A 131 4.65 -2.55 27.10
C ASN A 131 3.16 -2.93 27.12
N ILE A 132 2.80 -4.14 26.70
CA ILE A 132 1.41 -4.61 26.58
C ILE A 132 0.98 -5.30 27.87
N LYS A 133 -0.26 -5.09 28.33
CA LYS A 133 -0.79 -5.77 29.53
C LYS A 133 -1.00 -7.27 29.26
N LYS A 134 -0.91 -8.11 30.30
CA LYS A 134 -1.09 -9.57 30.17
C LYS A 134 -2.39 -9.97 29.45
N GLU A 135 -3.49 -9.32 29.80
CA GLU A 135 -4.82 -9.61 29.23
C GLU A 135 -4.88 -9.33 27.73
N GLU A 136 -4.32 -8.19 27.30
CA GLU A 136 -4.23 -7.82 25.88
C GLU A 136 -3.26 -8.74 25.13
N LEU A 137 -2.11 -9.07 25.74
CA LEU A 137 -1.13 -9.97 25.16
C LEU A 137 -1.72 -11.37 24.94
N LYS A 138 -2.52 -11.86 25.90
CA LYS A 138 -3.24 -13.14 25.77
C LYS A 138 -4.17 -13.13 24.57
N LYS A 139 -4.93 -12.05 24.38
CA LYS A 139 -5.83 -11.92 23.25
C LYS A 139 -5.06 -12.00 21.93
N HIS A 140 -3.99 -11.23 21.79
CA HIS A 140 -3.15 -11.25 20.59
C HIS A 140 -2.52 -12.63 20.32
N ALA A 141 -2.08 -13.35 21.36
CA ALA A 141 -1.51 -14.68 21.21
C ALA A 141 -2.54 -15.72 20.75
N LEU A 142 -3.78 -15.63 21.26
CA LEU A 142 -4.89 -16.49 20.82
C LEU A 142 -5.35 -16.16 19.39
N ASP A 143 -5.44 -14.87 19.05
CA ASP A 143 -5.76 -14.44 17.68
C ASP A 143 -4.70 -14.94 16.68
N LEU A 144 -3.42 -14.95 17.09
CA LEU A 144 -2.31 -15.50 16.31
C LEU A 144 -2.40 -17.02 16.14
N GLU A 145 -2.68 -17.76 17.22
CA GLU A 145 -2.92 -19.21 17.16
C GLU A 145 -4.03 -19.55 16.16
N ILE A 146 -5.17 -18.86 16.24
CA ILE A 146 -6.30 -19.08 15.31
C ILE A 146 -5.89 -18.79 13.87
N ALA A 147 -5.16 -17.69 13.62
CA ALA A 147 -4.75 -17.30 12.27
C ALA A 147 -3.73 -18.26 11.65
N LEU A 148 -2.92 -18.92 12.48
CA LEU A 148 -1.90 -19.89 12.04
C LEU A 148 -2.41 -21.33 12.01
N THR A 149 -3.57 -21.62 12.61
CA THR A 149 -4.15 -22.96 12.58
C THR A 149 -4.76 -23.21 11.20
N ASP A 150 -4.22 -24.20 10.48
CA ASP A 150 -4.63 -24.47 9.10
C ASP A 150 -6.06 -24.99 9.02
N SER A 151 -6.94 -24.25 8.33
CA SER A 151 -8.37 -24.59 8.19
C SER A 151 -8.64 -25.94 7.52
N LYS A 152 -7.64 -26.54 6.87
CA LYS A 152 -7.71 -27.88 6.26
C LYS A 152 -7.74 -29.02 7.28
N ILE A 153 -7.15 -28.85 8.47
CA ILE A 153 -7.17 -29.87 9.53
C ILE A 153 -8.60 -30.05 10.07
N ILE A 154 -9.40 -28.98 10.06
CA ILE A 154 -10.77 -28.96 10.62
C ILE A 154 -11.74 -29.88 9.86
N GLN A 155 -11.49 -30.20 8.58
CA GLN A 155 -12.42 -30.99 7.76
C GLN A 155 -12.12 -32.50 7.70
N MET A 156 -10.99 -32.98 8.24
CA MET A 156 -10.61 -34.40 8.15
C MET A 156 -11.04 -35.27 9.33
N ASP A 157 -11.43 -34.71 10.48
CA ASP A 157 -11.64 -35.49 11.72
C ASP A 157 -13.10 -35.51 12.22
N ILE A 158 -14.07 -35.81 11.35
CA ILE A 158 -15.43 -36.23 11.80
C ILE A 158 -15.45 -37.76 12.07
N SER A 159 -14.42 -38.26 12.74
CA SER A 159 -14.37 -39.64 13.24
C SER A 159 -13.80 -39.67 14.67
N ASN A 160 -14.61 -39.20 15.63
CA ASN A 160 -14.68 -39.61 17.04
C ASN A 160 -13.39 -39.84 17.88
N ASP A 161 -12.24 -39.35 17.48
CA ASP A 161 -11.09 -39.21 18.38
C ASP A 161 -10.67 -37.74 18.37
N THR A 162 -10.59 -37.14 19.56
CA THR A 162 -10.24 -35.72 19.74
C THR A 162 -8.77 -35.49 19.42
N VAL A 163 -8.43 -35.54 18.13
CA VAL A 163 -7.15 -35.06 17.62
C VAL A 163 -7.22 -33.54 17.73
N LYS A 164 -6.49 -32.97 18.70
CA LYS A 164 -6.25 -31.52 18.70
C LYS A 164 -5.65 -31.18 17.34
N PRO A 165 -6.16 -30.16 16.62
CA PRO A 165 -5.50 -29.70 15.42
C PRO A 165 -4.03 -29.44 15.76
N GLU A 166 -3.11 -30.01 14.98
CA GLU A 166 -1.67 -29.73 15.11
C GLU A 166 -1.49 -28.24 14.78
N ALA A 167 -1.51 -27.42 15.83
CA ALA A 167 -1.21 -26.01 15.74
C ALA A 167 0.30 -25.85 15.83
N ASP A 168 0.88 -25.13 14.86
CA ASP A 168 2.31 -24.76 14.89
C ASP A 168 2.65 -23.90 16.11
N LEU A 169 1.64 -23.28 16.74
CA LEU A 169 1.79 -22.37 17.86
C LEU A 169 0.60 -22.49 18.83
N GLU A 170 0.88 -22.69 20.11
CA GLU A 170 -0.11 -22.69 21.18
C GLU A 170 -0.09 -21.33 21.91
N GLY A 171 -1.17 -20.55 21.81
CA GLY A 171 -1.21 -19.15 22.23
C GLY A 171 -1.01 -18.94 23.74
N ASN A 172 -1.44 -19.90 24.57
CA ASN A 172 -1.19 -19.85 26.01
C ASN A 172 0.29 -20.09 26.34
N MET A 173 0.97 -20.99 25.62
CA MET A 173 2.40 -21.24 25.80
C MET A 173 3.21 -20.00 25.37
N LEU A 174 2.87 -19.42 24.22
CA LEU A 174 3.48 -18.18 23.75
C LEU A 174 3.35 -17.04 24.78
N LEU A 175 2.17 -16.89 25.40
CA LEU A 175 1.95 -15.89 26.44
C LEU A 175 2.92 -16.08 27.62
N GLU A 176 3.07 -17.30 28.11
CA GLU A 176 3.97 -17.62 29.23
C GLU A 176 5.43 -17.33 28.89
N GLU A 177 5.87 -17.71 27.69
CA GLU A 177 7.22 -17.41 27.19
C GLU A 177 7.46 -15.90 27.11
N MET A 178 6.50 -15.14 26.55
CA MET A 178 6.61 -13.69 26.45
C MET A 178 6.62 -13.00 27.82
N GLU A 179 5.86 -13.50 28.80
CA GLU A 179 5.94 -12.99 30.17
C GLU A 179 7.28 -13.28 30.84
N ALA A 180 7.83 -14.48 30.64
CA ALA A 180 9.17 -14.80 31.11
C ALA A 180 10.21 -13.86 30.47
N LEU A 181 10.12 -13.62 29.16
CA LEU A 181 11.00 -12.70 28.44
C LEU A 181 10.89 -11.25 28.88
N LYS A 182 9.71 -10.77 29.31
CA LYS A 182 9.57 -9.42 29.88
C LYS A 182 10.51 -9.19 31.06
N SER A 183 10.65 -10.19 31.93
CA SER A 183 11.52 -10.09 33.10
C SER A 183 13.00 -10.00 32.74
N ILE A 184 13.40 -10.60 31.60
CA ILE A 184 14.78 -10.66 31.12
C ILE A 184 15.13 -9.42 30.27
N LEU A 185 14.22 -9.00 29.39
CA LEU A 185 14.49 -7.91 28.44
C LEU A 185 14.35 -6.51 29.06
N SER A 186 13.57 -6.39 30.15
CA SER A 186 13.38 -5.10 30.84
C SER A 186 14.64 -4.59 31.54
N SER A 187 15.69 -5.41 31.71
CA SER A 187 16.88 -5.00 32.48
C SER A 187 18.04 -4.46 31.64
N GLU A 188 18.30 -4.90 30.40
CA GLU A 188 19.60 -4.58 29.74
C GLU A 188 19.60 -4.35 28.22
N PHE A 189 18.52 -4.58 27.47
CA PHE A 189 18.63 -4.64 25.99
C PHE A 189 18.24 -3.38 25.21
N TYR A 190 17.62 -2.38 25.84
CA TYR A 190 17.21 -1.16 25.15
C TYR A 190 18.39 -0.31 24.62
N LEU A 191 19.58 -0.44 25.21
CA LEU A 191 20.75 0.33 24.76
C LEU A 191 21.35 -0.22 23.44
N VAL A 192 21.30 -1.53 23.23
CA VAL A 192 22.01 -2.17 22.10
C VAL A 192 21.26 -1.97 20.77
N PHE A 193 19.94 -1.91 20.79
CA PHE A 193 19.14 -1.64 19.59
C PHE A 193 19.17 -0.17 19.13
N TYR A 194 19.32 0.79 20.05
CA TYR A 194 19.44 2.21 19.68
C TYR A 194 20.78 2.54 19.02
N VAL A 195 21.88 1.88 19.41
CA VAL A 195 23.22 2.16 18.86
C VAL A 195 23.37 1.67 17.41
N LEU A 196 22.55 0.71 16.98
CA LEU A 196 22.58 0.15 15.62
C LEU A 196 21.54 0.76 14.66
N SER A 197 20.64 1.61 15.17
CA SER A 197 19.70 2.36 14.34
C SER A 197 20.27 3.72 13.93
N PHE A 198 21.24 3.68 13.01
CA PHE A 198 21.53 4.83 12.14
C PHE A 198 21.21 4.41 10.71
N CYS A 199 20.03 4.80 10.26
CA CYS A 199 19.76 5.09 8.85
C CYS A 199 19.73 6.60 8.67
#